data_AF-A0A535Y0I6-F1
#
_entry.id   AF-A0A535Y0I6-F1
#
_cell.length_a   1.000
_cell.length_b   1.000
_cell.length_c   1.000
_cell.angle_alpha   90.00
_cell.angle_beta   90.00
_cell.angle_gamma   90.00
#
_symmetry.space_group_name_H-M   'P 1'
#
loop_
_entity.id
_entity.type
_entity.pdbx_description
1 polymer ?
#
loop_
_entity_poly.entity_id
_entity_poly.type
_entity_poly.pdbx_seq_one_letter_code
_entity_poly.pdbx_strand_id
1 'polypeptide(L)'
;MPILTLLAQRIGPGAPEPRPSRTNFTQLVLEPLSDEEAARIVEATFDWIPDELRDRIVARAGGNPFFIEESLRSLVESGAIARDEAGEWRLRDRPSVLEVPATLHAVVAARIDRLPPTARECIQLASVIGQRFGDRVLREAGGNHLADAVDQLIAADLVLEAAPGERREGRYRFKHAVVQEVAYNTLLVRRRAELHRRVATAYETVIGENELREFYPALAHHYLLGDVPDKAVDYSWKAAQRATAIHAYVEALRFADQALEIFEKLRRIEQAVEALYLIARVRRYRGENDGALAAYERALVLLEERDPNAPAVATLLAHMAELCTRWDAKHPDLQGIIDRGLRIVDGKRTREKVLLLAAKSFMARKRPKVTDADWTASLATAKEALAIAEELGLLREVSLCLDAVGYAYGELGNFRESYTQNMRRLPIAKSLQDSDELIDAHTMVAVASLVLGNFSEVIENAVTATDIASETEKPRLAAQALQVESLARLLSGDFP
;
A
#
# COMPACT_ATOMS: atom_id res chain seq x y z
N MET A 1 -18.36 23.49 -5.00
CA MET A 1 -17.42 24.35 -4.23
C MET A 1 -16.01 24.10 -4.72
N PRO A 2 -15.20 25.13 -4.99
CA PRO A 2 -13.77 24.95 -5.19
C PRO A 2 -13.13 24.48 -3.87
N ILE A 3 -12.28 23.47 -3.93
CA ILE A 3 -11.52 22.94 -2.79
C ILE A 3 -10.05 23.28 -3.04
N LEU A 4 -9.41 23.97 -2.09
CA LEU A 4 -7.97 24.18 -2.05
C LEU A 4 -7.35 23.15 -1.10
N THR A 5 -6.43 22.33 -1.62
CA THR A 5 -5.68 21.37 -0.81
C THR A 5 -4.23 21.81 -0.71
N LEU A 6 -3.75 22.03 0.51
CA LEU A 6 -2.33 22.30 0.79
C LEU A 6 -1.67 21.04 1.30
N LEU A 7 -0.57 20.62 0.66
CA LEU A 7 0.21 19.46 1.05
C LEU A 7 1.65 19.89 1.33
N ALA A 8 2.16 19.56 2.51
CA ALA A 8 3.57 19.72 2.85
C ALA A 8 4.25 18.35 2.81
N GLN A 9 5.32 18.23 2.02
CA GLN A 9 6.11 17.00 1.93
C GLN A 9 7.61 17.31 2.00
N ARG A 10 8.38 16.37 2.57
CA ARG A 10 9.84 16.43 2.54
C ARG A 10 10.32 15.76 1.26
N ILE A 11 11.04 16.50 0.41
CA ILE A 11 11.66 15.94 -0.79
C ILE A 11 12.96 15.24 -0.37
N GLY A 12 13.15 13.99 -0.81
CA GLY A 12 14.32 13.17 -0.48
C GLY A 12 14.44 11.95 -1.40
N PRO A 13 15.56 11.20 -1.32
CA PRO A 13 15.77 10.02 -2.15
C PRO A 13 14.62 9.02 -2.00
N GLY A 14 13.94 8.69 -3.10
CA GLY A 14 12.81 7.75 -3.12
C GLY A 14 11.43 8.36 -2.83
N ALA A 15 11.34 9.66 -2.49
CA ALA A 15 10.06 10.35 -2.47
C ALA A 15 9.62 10.64 -3.91
N PRO A 16 8.38 10.28 -4.31
CA PRO A 16 7.90 10.62 -5.64
C PRO A 16 7.87 12.14 -5.81
N GLU A 17 8.55 12.65 -6.85
CA GLU A 17 8.38 14.05 -7.21
C GLU A 17 6.90 14.33 -7.46
N PRO A 18 6.35 15.45 -6.95
CA PRO A 18 4.97 15.81 -7.18
C PRO A 18 4.84 16.14 -8.67
N ARG A 19 4.38 15.15 -9.47
CA ARG A 19 4.28 15.34 -10.92
C ARG A 19 3.13 16.30 -11.23
N PRO A 20 3.37 17.37 -12.01
CA PRO A 20 2.33 18.28 -12.45
C PRO A 20 1.50 17.59 -13.54
N SER A 21 0.46 16.85 -13.16
CA SER A 21 -0.48 16.26 -14.13
C SER A 21 -1.74 17.11 -14.32
N ARG A 22 -1.89 18.22 -13.58
CA ARG A 22 -3.07 19.10 -13.63
C ARG A 22 -2.68 20.58 -13.66
N THR A 23 -3.42 21.38 -14.41
CA THR A 23 -3.25 22.82 -14.61
C THR A 23 -3.52 23.70 -13.36
N ASN A 24 -3.99 23.11 -12.25
CA ASN A 24 -4.33 23.81 -11.00
C ASN A 24 -3.40 23.42 -9.84
N PHE A 25 -2.09 23.35 -10.09
CA PHE A 25 -1.08 22.98 -9.10
C PHE A 25 0.02 24.04 -9.04
N THR A 26 0.32 24.53 -7.82
CA THR A 26 1.44 25.43 -7.56
C THR A 26 2.36 24.78 -6.52
N GLN A 27 3.63 24.61 -6.88
CA GLN A 27 4.67 24.17 -5.96
C GLN A 27 5.36 25.39 -5.35
N LEU A 28 5.44 25.42 -4.03
CA LEU A 28 6.22 26.41 -3.29
C LEU A 28 7.31 25.68 -2.52
N VAL A 29 8.57 25.90 -2.91
CA VAL A 29 9.73 25.35 -2.22
C VAL A 29 10.03 26.26 -1.03
N LEU A 30 10.00 25.70 0.18
CA LEU A 30 10.37 26.42 1.40
C LEU A 30 11.89 26.33 1.58
N GLU A 31 12.58 27.42 1.26
CA GLU A 31 14.01 27.57 1.50
C GLU A 31 14.29 27.91 2.98
N PRO A 32 15.49 27.61 3.49
CA PRO A 32 15.90 28.11 4.81
C PRO A 32 15.80 29.64 4.85
N LEU A 33 15.43 30.18 6.00
CA LEU A 33 15.42 31.62 6.21
C LEU A 33 16.82 32.20 6.03
N SER A 34 16.88 33.39 5.45
CA SER A 34 18.09 34.21 5.48
C SER A 34 18.46 34.60 6.92
N ASP A 35 19.72 34.96 7.16
CA ASP A 35 20.17 35.41 8.48
C ASP A 35 19.39 36.64 8.97
N GLU A 36 18.99 37.54 8.06
CA GLU A 36 18.15 38.71 8.37
C GLU A 36 16.71 38.32 8.76
N GLU A 37 16.12 37.31 8.11
CA GLU A 37 14.81 36.78 8.48
C GLU A 37 14.86 36.02 9.81
N ALA A 38 15.92 35.24 10.02
CA ALA A 38 16.17 34.54 11.28
C ALA A 38 16.36 35.52 12.45
N ALA A 39 17.13 36.59 12.25
CA ALA A 39 17.30 37.66 13.24
C ALA A 39 15.96 38.32 13.59
N ARG A 40 15.11 38.60 12.60
CA ARG A 40 13.77 39.15 12.82
C ARG A 40 12.88 38.24 13.69
N ILE A 41 13.01 36.92 13.58
CA ILE A 41 12.29 35.98 14.47
C ILE A 41 12.79 36.09 15.91
N VAL A 42 14.11 36.19 16.10
CA VAL A 42 14.70 36.38 17.44
C VAL A 42 14.20 37.67 18.08
N GLU A 43 14.25 38.77 17.33
CA GLU A 43 13.85 40.11 17.77
C GLU A 43 12.33 40.23 17.99
N ALA A 44 11.51 39.47 17.25
CA ALA A 44 10.08 39.39 17.49
C ALA A 44 9.73 38.58 18.75
N THR A 45 10.63 37.73 19.24
CA THR A 45 10.40 36.88 20.42
C THR A 45 10.80 37.57 21.72
N PHE A 46 11.89 38.35 21.70
CA PHE A 46 12.37 39.13 22.83
C PHE A 46 12.50 40.60 22.47
N ASP A 47 11.89 41.48 23.27
CA ASP A 47 12.04 42.94 23.12
C ASP A 47 13.50 43.40 23.25
N TRP A 48 14.39 42.54 23.79
CA TRP A 48 15.84 42.74 23.84
C TRP A 48 16.61 41.42 24.01
N ILE A 49 17.72 41.26 23.28
CA ILE A 49 18.71 40.17 23.45
C ILE A 49 20.11 40.72 23.09
N PRO A 50 21.21 40.27 23.73
CA PRO A 50 22.55 40.67 23.31
C PRO A 50 22.86 40.27 21.86
N ASP A 51 23.46 41.18 21.08
CA ASP A 51 23.82 40.94 19.68
C ASP A 51 24.66 39.66 19.50
N GLU A 52 25.66 39.45 20.35
CA GLU A 52 26.51 38.24 20.31
C GLU A 52 25.69 36.95 20.46
N LEU A 53 24.64 36.96 21.29
CA LEU A 53 23.79 35.78 21.49
C LEU A 53 22.81 35.61 20.32
N ARG A 54 22.23 36.70 19.80
CA ARG A 54 21.41 36.69 18.58
C ARG A 54 22.20 36.08 17.42
N ASP A 55 23.38 36.62 17.15
CA ASP A 55 24.21 36.23 16.00
C ASP A 55 24.64 34.76 16.13
N ARG A 56 24.94 34.29 17.35
CA ARG A 56 25.23 32.87 17.62
C ARG A 56 24.03 31.95 17.39
N ILE A 57 22.80 32.38 17.69
CA ILE A 57 21.58 31.60 17.44
C ILE A 57 21.32 31.56 15.93
N VAL A 58 21.37 32.70 15.25
CA VAL A 58 21.18 32.83 13.80
C VAL A 58 22.18 31.95 13.05
N ALA A 59 23.47 32.09 13.36
CA ALA A 59 24.53 31.30 12.72
C ALA A 59 24.36 29.79 12.92
N ARG A 60 23.83 29.34 14.06
CA ARG A 60 23.58 27.91 14.34
C ARG A 60 22.24 27.41 13.77
N ALA A 61 21.26 28.27 13.59
CA ALA A 61 19.95 27.90 13.08
C ALA A 61 20.01 27.42 11.63
N GLY A 62 20.95 27.94 10.84
CA GLY A 62 21.04 27.63 9.40
C GLY A 62 19.72 27.88 8.68
N GLY A 63 19.01 28.95 9.06
CA GLY A 63 17.70 29.31 8.52
C GLY A 63 16.51 28.46 9.01
N ASN A 64 16.68 27.60 10.01
CA ASN A 64 15.59 26.79 10.56
C ASN A 64 14.80 27.57 11.65
N PRO A 65 13.54 28.00 11.39
CA PRO A 65 12.76 28.78 12.37
C PRO A 65 12.52 28.00 13.67
N PHE A 66 12.33 26.69 13.56
CA PHE A 66 12.08 25.84 14.73
C PHE A 66 13.32 25.72 15.63
N PHE A 67 14.54 25.70 15.06
CA PHE A 67 15.75 25.77 15.87
C PHE A 67 15.84 27.07 16.66
N ILE A 68 15.45 28.19 16.04
CA ILE A 68 15.46 29.50 16.69
C ILE A 68 14.48 29.50 17.85
N GLU A 69 13.21 29.14 17.62
CA GLU A 69 12.18 29.07 18.67
C GLU A 69 12.60 28.20 19.86
N GLU A 70 13.13 27.01 19.59
CA GLU A 70 13.54 26.07 20.62
C GLU A 70 14.78 26.56 21.39
N SER A 71 15.72 27.22 20.72
CA SER A 71 16.92 27.78 21.35
C SER A 71 16.56 28.91 22.30
N LEU A 72 15.71 29.84 21.84
CA LEU A 72 15.22 30.96 22.64
C LEU A 72 14.43 30.46 23.86
N ARG A 73 13.55 29.48 23.65
CA ARG A 73 12.79 28.87 24.74
C ARG A 73 13.69 28.14 25.73
N SER A 74 14.70 27.42 25.25
CA SER A 74 15.65 26.73 26.11
C SER A 74 16.42 27.70 27.01
N LEU A 75 16.76 28.90 26.52
CA LEU A 75 17.42 29.94 27.33
C LEU A 75 16.50 30.49 28.43
N VAL A 76 15.21 30.62 28.15
CA VAL A 76 14.23 31.04 29.16
C VAL A 76 14.04 29.94 30.21
N GLU A 77 13.86 28.69 29.78
CA GLU A 77 13.67 27.54 30.65
C GLU A 77 14.88 27.24 31.54
N SER A 78 16.11 27.48 31.06
CA SER A 78 17.32 27.32 31.87
C SER A 78 17.53 28.47 32.87
N GLY A 79 16.72 29.54 32.79
CA GLY A 79 16.90 30.76 33.58
C GLY A 79 18.05 31.65 33.10
N ALA A 80 18.66 31.34 31.95
CA ALA A 80 19.72 32.13 31.34
C ALA A 80 19.23 33.52 30.93
N ILE A 81 18.01 33.57 30.41
CA ILE A 81 17.26 34.79 30.12
C ILE A 81 16.00 34.78 30.99
N ALA A 82 15.78 35.83 31.76
CA ALA A 82 14.59 35.97 32.59
C ALA A 82 14.13 37.42 32.62
N ARG A 83 12.83 37.65 32.86
CA ARG A 83 12.35 39.00 33.16
C ARG A 83 12.81 39.43 34.56
N ASP A 84 13.24 40.68 34.66
CA ASP A 84 13.56 41.31 35.94
C ASP A 84 12.29 41.82 36.65
N GLU A 85 12.44 42.48 37.80
CA GLU A 85 11.32 43.03 38.58
C GLU A 85 10.54 44.12 37.82
N ALA A 86 11.16 44.76 36.82
CA ALA A 86 10.51 45.74 35.95
C ALA A 86 9.80 45.10 34.74
N GLY A 87 9.93 43.78 34.58
CA GLY A 87 9.35 43.02 33.48
C GLY A 87 10.20 43.01 32.21
N GLU A 88 11.43 43.54 32.25
CA GLU A 88 12.35 43.58 31.12
C GLU A 88 13.20 42.31 31.05
N TRP A 89 13.44 41.81 29.83
CA TRP A 89 14.31 40.66 29.62
C TRP A 89 15.76 41.01 30.00
N ARG A 90 16.35 40.21 30.88
CA ARG A 90 17.76 40.32 31.26
C ARG A 90 18.46 38.97 31.23
N LEU A 91 19.74 39.02 30.86
CA LEU A 91 20.65 37.88 30.93
C LEU A 91 21.11 37.70 32.38
N ARG A 92 20.96 36.50 32.95
CA ARG A 92 21.45 36.20 34.31
C ARG A 92 22.89 35.66 34.32
N ASP A 93 23.30 35.01 33.23
CA ASP A 93 24.66 34.48 33.03
C ASP A 93 25.43 35.32 31.99
N ARG A 94 26.77 35.22 31.93
CA ARG A 94 27.54 35.92 30.88
C ARG A 94 27.26 35.28 29.49
N PRO A 95 27.16 36.05 28.39
CA PRO A 95 26.84 35.52 27.05
C PRO A 95 27.77 34.40 26.58
N SER A 96 29.05 34.48 26.97
CA SER A 96 30.09 33.50 26.64
C SER A 96 29.97 32.16 27.38
N VAL A 97 29.21 32.10 28.47
CA VAL A 97 28.96 30.87 29.25
C VAL A 97 27.69 30.15 28.77
N LEU A 98 26.83 30.83 28.02
CA LEU A 98 25.61 30.25 27.48
C LEU A 98 25.92 29.36 26.28
N GLU A 99 25.83 28.05 26.46
CA GLU A 99 25.95 27.08 25.36
C GLU A 99 24.66 27.08 24.53
N VAL A 100 24.69 27.77 23.39
CA VAL A 100 23.69 27.55 22.32
C VAL A 100 23.97 26.15 21.74
N PRO A 101 23.03 25.20 21.84
CA PRO A 101 23.29 23.82 21.41
C PRO A 101 23.64 23.74 19.93
N ALA A 102 24.49 22.79 19.55
CA ALA A 102 25.00 22.70 18.18
C ALA A 102 23.96 22.20 17.17
N THR A 103 22.89 21.54 17.63
CA THR A 103 21.87 20.92 16.76
C THR A 103 20.49 21.02 17.37
N LEU A 104 19.47 21.00 16.50
CA LEU A 104 18.06 20.96 16.93
C LEU A 104 17.76 19.78 17.87
N HIS A 105 18.39 18.62 17.60
CA HIS A 105 18.28 17.44 18.44
C HIS A 105 18.79 17.71 19.85
N ALA A 106 19.93 18.40 19.99
CA ALA A 106 20.50 18.74 21.28
C ALA A 106 19.63 19.75 22.05
N VAL A 107 19.05 20.74 21.36
CA VAL A 107 18.11 21.68 21.99
C VAL A 107 16.90 20.93 22.54
N VAL A 108 16.25 20.11 21.72
CA VAL A 108 15.06 19.34 22.12
C VAL A 108 15.38 18.34 23.23
N ALA A 109 16.53 17.67 23.18
CA ALA A 109 16.97 16.75 24.23
C ALA A 109 17.14 17.47 25.58
N ALA A 110 17.78 18.63 25.59
CA ALA A 110 17.96 19.43 26.81
C ALA A 110 16.61 19.87 27.42
N ARG A 111 15.60 20.16 26.59
CA ARG A 111 14.25 20.46 27.06
C ARG A 111 13.57 19.25 27.69
N ILE A 112 13.69 18.07 27.07
CA ILE A 112 13.18 16.81 27.63
C ILE A 112 13.89 16.45 28.95
N ASP A 113 15.19 16.72 29.07
CA ASP A 113 15.98 16.48 30.28
C ASP A 113 15.62 17.42 31.44
N ARG A 114 14.98 18.56 31.16
CA ARG A 114 14.44 19.46 32.21
C ARG A 114 13.05 19.08 32.68
N LEU A 115 12.34 18.20 31.97
CA LEU A 115 11.03 17.73 32.41
C LEU A 115 11.13 17.00 33.75
N PRO A 116 10.13 17.16 34.64
CA PRO A 116 9.97 16.31 35.82
C PRO A 116 9.97 14.83 35.43
N PRO A 117 10.44 13.91 36.30
CA PRO A 117 10.58 12.49 35.98
C PRO A 117 9.33 11.87 35.35
N THR A 118 8.15 12.14 35.92
CA THR A 118 6.86 11.63 35.42
C THR A 118 6.50 12.16 34.02
N ALA A 119 6.76 13.45 33.74
CA ALA A 119 6.54 14.03 32.42
C ALA A 119 7.53 13.48 31.38
N ARG A 120 8.79 13.25 31.79
CA ARG A 120 9.78 12.60 30.91
C ARG A 120 9.37 11.17 30.55
N GLU A 121 8.88 10.40 31.51
CA GLU A 121 8.35 9.06 31.23
C GLU A 121 7.10 9.12 30.34
N CYS A 122 6.21 10.10 30.56
CA CYS A 122 5.04 10.33 29.73
C CYS A 122 5.39 10.63 28.27
N ILE A 123 6.31 11.58 28.01
CA ILE A 123 6.69 11.92 26.64
C ILE A 123 7.40 10.76 25.93
N GLN A 124 8.18 9.97 26.67
CA GLN A 124 8.80 8.75 26.16
C GLN A 124 7.75 7.70 25.77
N LEU A 125 6.75 7.43 26.61
CA LEU A 125 5.65 6.53 26.27
C LEU A 125 4.83 7.05 25.09
N ALA A 126 4.47 8.34 25.09
CA ALA A 126 3.76 8.97 23.99
C ALA A 126 4.54 8.87 22.66
N SER A 127 5.86 8.99 22.71
CA SER A 127 6.73 8.86 21.52
C SER A 127 6.68 7.46 20.90
N VAL A 128 6.39 6.44 21.71
CA VAL A 128 6.18 5.06 21.28
C VAL A 128 4.79 4.85 20.71
N ILE A 129 3.74 5.52 21.24
CA ILE A 129 2.37 5.43 20.71
C ILE A 129 2.31 6.00 19.29
N GLY A 130 2.90 7.17 19.07
CA GLY A 130 3.01 7.77 17.75
C GLY A 130 2.93 9.30 17.78
N GLN A 131 2.99 9.91 16.58
CA GLN A 131 2.96 11.37 16.44
C GLN A 131 1.64 11.99 16.91
N ARG A 132 0.55 11.21 16.84
CA ARG A 132 -0.75 11.49 17.47
C ARG A 132 -1.08 10.35 18.42
N PHE A 133 -1.64 10.67 19.58
CA PHE A 133 -1.98 9.68 20.59
C PHE A 133 -3.23 10.06 21.38
N GLY A 134 -3.91 9.05 21.91
CA GLY A 134 -5.12 9.19 22.70
C GLY A 134 -4.89 9.08 24.20
N ASP A 135 -5.81 9.67 24.96
CA ASP A 135 -5.81 9.60 26.42
C ASP A 135 -6.01 8.15 26.93
N ARG A 136 -6.88 7.38 26.28
CA ARG A 136 -7.25 6.03 26.75
C ARG A 136 -6.07 5.07 26.62
N VAL A 137 -5.43 5.05 25.45
CA VAL A 137 -4.24 4.21 25.21
C VAL A 137 -3.07 4.66 26.09
N LEU A 138 -2.86 5.96 26.26
CA LEU A 138 -1.80 6.48 27.13
C LEU A 138 -2.03 6.06 28.60
N ARG A 139 -3.26 6.21 29.09
CA ARG A 139 -3.65 5.87 30.47
C ARG A 139 -3.60 4.37 30.72
N GLU A 140 -4.02 3.55 29.77
CA GLU A 140 -3.92 2.10 29.89
C GLU A 140 -2.45 1.63 29.83
N ALA A 141 -1.66 2.13 28.89
CA ALA A 141 -0.27 1.72 28.74
C ALA A 141 0.62 2.22 29.89
N GLY A 142 0.36 3.42 30.41
CA GLY A 142 1.21 4.16 31.35
C GLY A 142 0.66 4.33 32.76
N GLY A 143 -0.63 4.09 32.97
CA GLY A 143 -1.35 4.43 34.21
C GLY A 143 -1.72 5.91 34.30
N ASN A 144 -2.62 6.22 35.24
CA ASN A 144 -3.16 7.57 35.48
C ASN A 144 -2.05 8.61 35.70
N HIS A 145 -1.06 8.28 36.53
CA HIS A 145 0.06 9.17 36.86
C HIS A 145 0.85 9.67 35.64
N LEU A 146 1.06 8.83 34.60
CA LEU A 146 1.73 9.27 33.37
C LEU A 146 0.77 10.06 32.47
N ALA A 147 -0.47 9.61 32.32
CA ALA A 147 -1.47 10.29 31.49
C ALA A 147 -1.75 11.72 32.01
N ASP A 148 -1.85 11.90 33.32
CA ASP A 148 -2.07 13.21 33.95
C ASP A 148 -0.85 14.14 33.78
N ALA A 149 0.34 13.61 33.47
CA ALA A 149 1.53 14.42 33.20
C ALA A 149 1.56 15.04 31.78
N VAL A 150 0.58 14.73 30.90
CA VAL A 150 0.47 15.36 29.58
C VAL A 150 0.29 16.88 29.70
N ASP A 151 -0.39 17.36 30.73
CA ASP A 151 -0.53 18.80 30.98
C ASP A 151 0.82 19.51 31.16
N GLN A 152 1.82 18.81 31.71
CA GLN A 152 3.19 19.32 31.82
C GLN A 152 3.89 19.36 30.45
N LEU A 153 3.56 18.43 29.54
CA LEU A 153 4.06 18.44 28.17
C LEU A 153 3.44 19.55 27.32
N ILE A 154 2.16 19.86 27.58
CA ILE A 154 1.44 20.98 26.97
C ILE A 154 1.97 22.31 27.52
N ALA A 155 2.16 22.42 28.85
CA ALA A 155 2.77 23.60 29.47
C ALA A 155 4.20 23.83 28.98
N ALA A 156 4.94 22.75 28.70
CA ALA A 156 6.23 22.80 28.04
C ALA A 156 6.14 22.98 26.51
N ASP A 157 4.96 23.13 25.90
CA ASP A 157 4.80 23.34 24.45
C ASP A 157 5.51 22.26 23.58
N LEU A 158 5.61 21.03 24.10
CA LEU A 158 6.16 19.86 23.39
C LEU A 158 5.04 19.05 22.72
N VAL A 159 3.85 19.09 23.33
CA VAL A 159 2.62 18.42 22.90
C VAL A 159 1.52 19.47 22.80
N LEU A 160 0.66 19.33 21.79
CA LEU A 160 -0.54 20.13 21.62
C LEU A 160 -1.77 19.26 21.80
N GLU A 161 -2.79 19.82 22.42
CA GLU A 161 -4.14 19.25 22.43
C GLU A 161 -4.86 19.62 21.13
N ALA A 162 -5.49 18.63 20.51
CA ALA A 162 -6.28 18.76 19.30
C ALA A 162 -7.55 19.60 19.54
N ALA A 163 -8.10 20.17 18.47
CA ALA A 163 -9.32 20.97 18.58
C ALA A 163 -10.51 20.11 19.08
N PRO A 164 -11.48 20.71 19.80
CA PRO A 164 -12.68 20.00 20.24
C PRO A 164 -13.42 19.35 19.04
N GLY A 165 -13.58 18.03 19.07
CA GLY A 165 -14.26 17.25 18.02
C GLY A 165 -13.37 16.28 17.24
N GLU A 166 -12.04 16.29 17.44
CA GLU A 166 -11.15 15.27 16.87
C GLU A 166 -11.31 13.88 17.57
N ARG A 167 -10.89 12.80 16.90
CA ARG A 167 -11.02 11.43 17.40
C ARG A 167 -10.35 11.29 18.77
N ARG A 168 -11.00 10.57 19.70
CA ARG A 168 -10.48 10.36 21.07
C ARG A 168 -9.06 9.80 21.11
N GLU A 169 -8.71 8.95 20.14
CA GLU A 169 -7.37 8.35 19.99
C GLU A 169 -6.35 9.21 19.20
N GLY A 170 -6.70 10.46 18.91
CA GLY A 170 -5.84 11.49 18.34
C GLY A 170 -5.93 12.82 19.08
N ARG A 171 -6.36 12.80 20.36
CA ARG A 171 -6.55 13.99 21.21
C ARG A 171 -5.29 14.82 21.36
N TYR A 172 -4.13 14.17 21.40
CA TYR A 172 -2.85 14.85 21.56
C TYR A 172 -1.97 14.61 20.34
N ARG A 173 -1.11 15.59 20.05
CA ARG A 173 -0.09 15.48 19.00
C ARG A 173 1.21 16.13 19.44
N PHE A 174 2.33 15.58 19.02
CA PHE A 174 3.61 16.28 19.16
C PHE A 174 3.57 17.58 18.36
N LYS A 175 4.08 18.67 18.94
CA LYS A 175 4.14 19.97 18.26
C LYS A 175 4.97 19.86 16.98
N HIS A 176 6.10 19.15 17.06
CA HIS A 176 7.00 18.87 15.94
C HIS A 176 7.42 17.40 15.92
N ALA A 177 7.57 16.82 14.73
CA ALA A 177 7.95 15.41 14.56
C ALA A 177 9.29 15.05 15.24
N VAL A 178 10.26 15.98 15.20
CA VAL A 178 11.57 15.79 15.83
C VAL A 178 11.50 15.70 17.36
N VAL A 179 10.47 16.26 18.01
CA VAL A 179 10.27 16.07 19.45
C VAL A 179 9.95 14.61 19.76
N GLN A 180 9.06 14.01 18.98
CA GLN A 180 8.75 12.58 19.09
C GLN A 180 9.99 11.74 18.79
N GLU A 181 10.74 12.07 17.73
CA GLU A 181 11.97 11.37 17.36
C GLU A 181 13.03 11.40 18.47
N VAL A 182 13.31 12.58 19.03
CA VAL A 182 14.28 12.73 20.12
C VAL A 182 13.82 11.97 21.35
N ALA A 183 12.55 12.13 21.78
CA ALA A 183 11.99 11.41 22.91
C ALA A 183 12.10 9.88 22.72
N TYR A 184 11.71 9.37 21.56
CA TYR A 184 11.82 7.95 21.21
C TYR A 184 13.26 7.48 21.21
N ASN A 185 14.18 8.31 20.71
CA ASN A 185 15.58 7.96 20.61
C ASN A 185 16.33 7.96 21.94
N THR A 186 15.81 8.61 22.99
CA THR A 186 16.35 8.50 24.36
C THR A 186 16.13 7.12 24.99
N LEU A 187 15.20 6.32 24.46
CA LEU A 187 14.87 5.01 25.01
C LEU A 187 15.92 3.96 24.60
N LEU A 188 16.37 3.16 25.56
CA LEU A 188 17.15 1.94 25.29
C LEU A 188 16.31 0.94 24.50
N VAL A 189 16.96 0.16 23.62
CA VAL A 189 16.30 -0.82 22.73
C VAL A 189 15.35 -1.76 23.48
N ARG A 190 15.79 -2.32 24.62
CA ARG A 190 14.95 -3.21 25.45
C ARG A 190 13.71 -2.50 25.99
N ARG A 191 13.83 -1.22 26.37
CA ARG A 191 12.72 -0.42 26.87
C ARG A 191 11.75 -0.07 25.74
N ARG A 192 12.24 0.20 24.52
CA ARG A 192 11.37 0.40 23.35
C ARG A 192 10.50 -0.82 23.11
N ALA A 193 11.09 -2.02 23.06
CA ALA A 193 10.34 -3.25 22.85
C ALA A 193 9.28 -3.51 23.95
N GLU A 194 9.61 -3.24 25.22
CA GLU A 194 8.65 -3.32 26.32
C GLU A 194 7.48 -2.33 26.13
N LEU A 195 7.77 -1.06 25.82
CA LEU A 195 6.74 -0.05 25.64
C LEU A 195 5.87 -0.33 24.40
N HIS A 196 6.46 -0.81 23.29
CA HIS A 196 5.70 -1.23 22.11
C HIS A 196 4.71 -2.35 22.47
N ARG A 197 5.12 -3.36 23.25
CA ARG A 197 4.18 -4.39 23.74
C ARG A 197 3.06 -3.81 24.58
N ARG A 198 3.39 -2.93 25.53
CA ARG A 198 2.40 -2.28 26.42
C ARG A 198 1.39 -1.45 25.64
N VAL A 199 1.85 -0.66 24.67
CA VAL A 199 0.99 0.13 23.79
C VAL A 199 0.07 -0.76 22.96
N ALA A 200 0.59 -1.84 22.38
CA ALA A 200 -0.22 -2.77 21.60
C ALA A 200 -1.33 -3.40 22.46
N THR A 201 -0.99 -3.89 23.65
CA THR A 201 -1.98 -4.42 24.60
C THR A 201 -3.00 -3.36 25.02
N ALA A 202 -2.56 -2.11 25.24
CA ALA A 202 -3.47 -1.02 25.57
C ALA A 202 -4.50 -0.77 24.47
N TYR A 203 -4.09 -0.78 23.20
CA TYR A 203 -5.02 -0.71 22.07
C TYR A 203 -6.05 -1.86 22.12
N GLU A 204 -5.63 -3.10 22.36
CA GLU A 204 -6.55 -4.24 22.48
C GLU A 204 -7.53 -4.11 23.66
N THR A 205 -7.09 -3.55 24.79
CA THR A 205 -7.91 -3.40 25.99
C THR A 205 -8.94 -2.29 25.86
N VAL A 206 -8.54 -1.12 25.37
CA VAL A 206 -9.42 0.06 25.38
C VAL A 206 -10.21 0.24 24.09
N ILE A 207 -9.73 -0.23 22.95
CA ILE A 207 -10.45 -0.01 21.68
C ILE A 207 -11.47 -1.13 21.47
N GLY A 208 -12.72 -0.75 21.23
CA GLY A 208 -13.79 -1.72 20.96
C GLY A 208 -13.51 -2.51 19.67
N GLU A 209 -13.97 -3.75 19.60
CA GLU A 209 -13.62 -4.69 18.52
C GLU A 209 -13.88 -4.15 17.10
N ASN A 210 -14.97 -3.39 16.92
CA ASN A 210 -15.29 -2.75 15.63
C ASN A 210 -14.30 -1.64 15.25
N GLU A 211 -13.88 -0.82 16.21
CA GLU A 211 -12.95 0.28 16.03
C GLU A 211 -11.51 -0.23 15.89
N LEU A 212 -11.17 -1.34 16.54
CA LEU A 212 -9.84 -1.96 16.54
C LEU A 212 -9.34 -2.27 15.12
N ARG A 213 -10.27 -2.51 14.18
CA ARG A 213 -9.97 -2.75 12.77
C ARG A 213 -9.20 -1.60 12.10
N GLU A 214 -9.41 -0.36 12.56
CA GLU A 214 -8.65 0.81 12.07
C GLU A 214 -7.21 0.82 12.58
N PHE A 215 -6.95 0.14 13.69
CA PHE A 215 -5.65 0.09 14.37
C PHE A 215 -4.85 -1.18 14.05
N TYR A 216 -5.33 -2.09 13.19
CA TYR A 216 -4.55 -3.26 12.75
C TYR A 216 -3.15 -2.89 12.22
N PRO A 217 -2.98 -1.83 11.39
CA PRO A 217 -1.66 -1.30 11.04
C PRO A 217 -0.75 -0.99 12.23
N ALA A 218 -1.28 -0.28 13.24
CA ALA A 218 -0.53 0.12 14.42
C ALA A 218 -0.20 -1.10 15.29
N LEU A 219 -1.16 -1.99 15.52
CA LEU A 219 -0.96 -3.23 16.28
C LEU A 219 0.10 -4.12 15.63
N ALA A 220 0.07 -4.28 14.31
CA ALA A 220 1.09 -5.01 13.56
C ALA A 220 2.49 -4.42 13.79
N HIS A 221 2.60 -3.08 13.74
CA HIS A 221 3.85 -2.37 13.98
C HIS A 221 4.34 -2.50 15.44
N HIS A 222 3.48 -2.26 16.42
CA HIS A 222 3.88 -2.34 17.83
C HIS A 222 4.19 -3.77 18.28
N TYR A 223 3.45 -4.79 17.85
CA TYR A 223 3.81 -6.16 18.19
C TYR A 223 5.09 -6.64 17.49
N LEU A 224 5.38 -6.14 16.28
CA LEU A 224 6.64 -6.43 15.60
C LEU A 224 7.83 -5.82 16.36
N LEU A 225 7.78 -4.52 16.67
CA LEU A 225 8.84 -3.85 17.44
C LEU A 225 8.88 -4.29 18.91
N GLY A 226 7.78 -4.84 19.40
CA GLY A 226 7.65 -5.42 20.73
C GLY A 226 8.17 -6.86 20.86
N ASP A 227 8.62 -7.47 19.76
CA ASP A 227 9.09 -8.86 19.72
C ASP A 227 8.03 -9.88 20.17
N VAL A 228 6.79 -9.74 19.69
CA VAL A 228 5.68 -10.68 19.91
C VAL A 228 5.22 -11.24 18.56
N PRO A 229 5.94 -12.23 18.00
CA PRO A 229 5.75 -12.65 16.61
C PRO A 229 4.34 -13.19 16.34
N ASP A 230 3.73 -13.89 17.30
CA ASP A 230 2.37 -14.44 17.16
C ASP A 230 1.29 -13.38 16.94
N LYS A 231 1.36 -12.28 17.70
CA LYS A 231 0.42 -11.15 17.56
C LYS A 231 0.80 -10.28 16.38
N ALA A 232 2.10 -10.08 16.14
CA ALA A 232 2.59 -9.31 15.01
C ALA A 232 2.08 -9.90 13.69
N VAL A 233 2.15 -11.23 13.52
CA VAL A 233 1.68 -11.89 12.30
C VAL A 233 0.15 -11.85 12.16
N ASP A 234 -0.59 -12.04 13.25
CA ASP A 234 -2.06 -11.96 13.25
C ASP A 234 -2.55 -10.58 12.80
N TYR A 235 -1.99 -9.51 13.37
CA TYR A 235 -2.37 -8.14 12.98
C TYR A 235 -1.84 -7.73 11.61
N SER A 236 -0.66 -8.21 11.21
CA SER A 236 -0.15 -7.98 9.84
C SER A 236 -1.09 -8.61 8.82
N TRP A 237 -1.55 -9.84 9.07
CA TRP A 237 -2.47 -10.54 8.19
C TRP A 237 -3.83 -9.85 8.11
N LYS A 238 -4.41 -9.47 9.25
CA LYS A 238 -5.66 -8.69 9.30
C LYS A 238 -5.54 -7.34 8.59
N ALA A 239 -4.41 -6.65 8.73
CA ALA A 239 -4.14 -5.39 8.04
C ALA A 239 -4.04 -5.59 6.52
N ALA A 240 -3.37 -6.66 6.06
CA ALA A 240 -3.26 -7.00 4.64
C ALA A 240 -4.64 -7.31 4.02
N GLN A 241 -5.48 -8.07 4.72
CA GLN A 241 -6.84 -8.39 4.27
C GLN A 241 -7.70 -7.14 4.18
N ARG A 242 -7.66 -6.27 5.21
CA ARG A 242 -8.42 -5.00 5.21
C ARG A 242 -7.95 -4.09 4.08
N ALA A 243 -6.65 -3.91 3.92
CA ALA A 243 -6.07 -3.09 2.86
C ALA A 243 -6.49 -3.61 1.48
N THR A 244 -6.50 -4.93 1.29
CA THR A 244 -7.00 -5.56 0.06
C THR A 244 -8.48 -5.24 -0.20
N ALA A 245 -9.33 -5.32 0.83
CA ALA A 245 -10.77 -5.08 0.73
C ALA A 245 -11.14 -3.64 0.37
N ILE A 246 -10.26 -2.68 0.68
CA ILE A 246 -10.43 -1.26 0.32
C ILE A 246 -9.53 -0.83 -0.86
N HIS A 247 -8.96 -1.78 -1.59
CA HIS A 247 -8.08 -1.54 -2.75
C HIS A 247 -6.79 -0.74 -2.46
N ALA A 248 -6.37 -0.67 -1.19
CA ALA A 248 -5.09 -0.09 -0.76
C ALA A 248 -3.95 -1.10 -1.01
N TYR A 249 -3.64 -1.34 -2.29
CA TYR A 249 -2.82 -2.47 -2.71
C TYR A 249 -1.34 -2.38 -2.28
N VAL A 250 -0.78 -1.17 -2.18
CA VAL A 250 0.61 -0.98 -1.72
C VAL A 250 0.75 -1.41 -0.26
N GLU A 251 -0.19 -0.97 0.58
CA GLU A 251 -0.28 -1.34 1.98
C GLU A 251 -0.59 -2.83 2.15
N ALA A 252 -1.50 -3.37 1.32
CA ALA A 252 -1.82 -4.79 1.34
C ALA A 252 -0.59 -5.66 1.09
N LEU A 253 0.22 -5.33 0.09
CA LEU A 253 1.48 -6.03 -0.19
C LEU A 253 2.45 -5.90 0.97
N ARG A 254 2.68 -4.68 1.48
CA ARG A 254 3.59 -4.45 2.61
C ARG A 254 3.23 -5.30 3.84
N PHE A 255 1.96 -5.36 4.20
CA PHE A 255 1.50 -6.15 5.35
C PHE A 255 1.49 -7.65 5.06
N ALA A 256 1.19 -8.08 3.84
CA ALA A 256 1.24 -9.48 3.45
C ALA A 256 2.68 -10.01 3.45
N ASP A 257 3.63 -9.23 2.94
CA ASP A 257 5.06 -9.56 2.99
C ASP A 257 5.56 -9.64 4.44
N GLN A 258 5.19 -8.68 5.30
CA GLN A 258 5.51 -8.74 6.73
C GLN A 258 4.93 -10.00 7.40
N ALA A 259 3.68 -10.37 7.08
CA ALA A 259 3.07 -11.58 7.62
C ALA A 259 3.78 -12.85 7.11
N LEU A 260 4.10 -12.91 5.81
CA LEU A 260 4.80 -14.01 5.18
C LEU A 260 6.16 -14.26 5.83
N GLU A 261 6.96 -13.22 6.04
CA GLU A 261 8.27 -13.35 6.70
C GLU A 261 8.15 -13.98 8.09
N ILE A 262 7.12 -13.60 8.86
CA ILE A 262 6.90 -14.16 10.19
C ILE A 262 6.36 -15.59 10.10
N PHE A 263 5.44 -15.90 9.18
CA PHE A 263 4.96 -17.26 8.96
C PHE A 263 6.11 -18.21 8.60
N GLU A 264 7.02 -17.81 7.71
CA GLU A 264 8.21 -18.58 7.34
C GLU A 264 9.14 -18.81 8.55
N LYS A 265 9.43 -17.76 9.33
CA LYS A 265 10.23 -17.87 10.57
C LYS A 265 9.62 -18.82 11.59
N LEU A 266 8.30 -18.77 11.75
CA LEU A 266 7.54 -19.65 12.66
C LEU A 266 7.23 -21.03 12.07
N ARG A 267 7.69 -21.33 10.85
CA ARG A 267 7.42 -22.59 10.12
C ARG A 267 5.92 -22.89 9.95
N ARG A 268 5.11 -21.84 9.81
CA ARG A 268 3.66 -21.87 9.54
C ARG A 268 3.40 -21.96 8.03
N ILE A 269 3.69 -23.12 7.45
CA ILE A 269 3.73 -23.31 5.99
C ILE A 269 2.38 -23.03 5.32
N GLU A 270 1.26 -23.49 5.90
CA GLU A 270 -0.07 -23.26 5.34
C GLU A 270 -0.40 -21.77 5.25
N GLN A 271 -0.14 -21.01 6.32
CA GLN A 271 -0.37 -19.58 6.34
C GLN A 271 0.62 -18.80 5.45
N ALA A 272 1.86 -19.27 5.31
CA ALA A 272 2.82 -18.70 4.36
C ALA A 272 2.32 -18.85 2.91
N VAL A 273 1.77 -20.02 2.56
CA VAL A 273 1.13 -20.26 1.25
C VAL A 273 -0.06 -19.33 1.07
N GLU A 274 -0.95 -19.19 2.07
CA GLU A 274 -2.08 -18.23 2.01
C GLU A 274 -1.61 -16.79 1.77
N ALA A 275 -0.54 -16.35 2.44
CA ALA A 275 0.03 -15.03 2.25
C ALA A 275 0.57 -14.83 0.82
N LEU A 276 1.27 -15.82 0.27
CA LEU A 276 1.75 -15.80 -1.11
C LEU A 276 0.60 -15.75 -2.12
N TYR A 277 -0.51 -16.46 -1.86
CA TYR A 277 -1.73 -16.34 -2.66
C TYR A 277 -2.31 -14.93 -2.65
N LEU A 278 -2.36 -14.29 -1.49
CA LEU A 278 -2.83 -12.90 -1.37
C LEU A 278 -1.90 -11.95 -2.14
N ILE A 279 -0.58 -12.09 -1.98
CA ILE A 279 0.42 -11.31 -2.71
C ILE A 279 0.23 -11.47 -4.21
N ALA A 280 0.13 -12.70 -4.70
CA ALA A 280 -0.08 -12.98 -6.12
C ALA A 280 -1.35 -12.31 -6.65
N ARG A 281 -2.46 -12.42 -5.91
CA ARG A 281 -3.74 -11.80 -6.27
C ARG A 281 -3.65 -10.26 -6.31
N VAL A 282 -3.03 -9.65 -5.31
CA VAL A 282 -2.88 -8.18 -5.25
C VAL A 282 -1.97 -7.68 -6.37
N ARG A 283 -0.87 -8.38 -6.65
CA ARG A 283 0.01 -8.07 -7.79
C ARG A 283 -0.71 -8.19 -9.13
N ARG A 284 -1.55 -9.22 -9.31
CA ARG A 284 -2.41 -9.37 -10.49
C ARG A 284 -3.34 -8.17 -10.68
N TYR A 285 -4.01 -7.71 -9.61
CA TYR A 285 -4.88 -6.52 -9.70
C TYR A 285 -4.13 -5.24 -10.07
N ARG A 286 -2.84 -5.15 -9.76
CA ARG A 286 -1.97 -4.04 -10.18
C ARG A 286 -1.36 -4.26 -11.57
N GLY A 287 -1.66 -5.36 -12.25
CA GLY A 287 -1.07 -5.76 -13.53
C GLY A 287 0.41 -6.16 -13.44
N GLU A 288 0.89 -6.52 -12.25
CA GLU A 288 2.26 -6.97 -11.99
C GLU A 288 2.37 -8.50 -12.14
N ASN A 289 2.03 -9.02 -13.33
CA ASN A 289 1.80 -10.46 -13.54
C ASN A 289 3.04 -11.33 -13.34
N ASP A 290 4.24 -10.86 -13.72
CA ASP A 290 5.50 -11.57 -13.43
C ASP A 290 5.75 -11.66 -11.91
N GLY A 291 5.42 -10.60 -11.17
CA GLY A 291 5.50 -10.61 -9.70
C GLY A 291 4.45 -11.52 -9.05
N ALA A 292 3.26 -11.63 -9.66
CA ALA A 292 2.24 -12.57 -9.22
C ALA A 292 2.67 -14.03 -9.45
N LEU A 293 3.27 -14.31 -10.61
CA LEU A 293 3.84 -15.61 -10.94
C LEU A 293 4.94 -16.00 -9.94
N ALA A 294 5.87 -15.10 -9.64
CA ALA A 294 6.94 -15.36 -8.66
C ALA A 294 6.41 -15.70 -7.26
N ALA A 295 5.28 -15.11 -6.84
CA ALA A 295 4.65 -15.44 -5.57
C ALA A 295 4.04 -16.86 -5.60
N TYR A 296 3.42 -17.28 -6.72
CA TYR A 296 2.94 -18.65 -6.88
C TYR A 296 4.08 -19.68 -6.96
N GLU A 297 5.20 -19.36 -7.61
CA GLU A 297 6.39 -20.22 -7.64
C GLU A 297 6.95 -20.47 -6.23
N ARG A 298 7.04 -19.43 -5.40
CA ARG A 298 7.43 -19.59 -3.99
C ARG A 298 6.45 -20.47 -3.22
N ALA A 299 5.14 -20.28 -3.44
CA ALA A 299 4.12 -21.10 -2.77
C ALA A 299 4.20 -22.57 -3.22
N LEU A 300 4.55 -22.80 -4.48
CA LEU A 300 4.69 -24.12 -5.07
C LEU A 300 5.84 -24.87 -4.40
N VAL A 301 7.00 -24.23 -4.23
CA VAL A 301 8.15 -24.82 -3.52
C VAL A 301 7.75 -25.26 -2.11
N LEU A 302 7.04 -24.42 -1.35
CA LEU A 302 6.61 -24.73 0.02
C LEU A 302 5.66 -25.94 0.09
N LEU A 303 4.77 -26.10 -0.90
CA LEU A 303 3.86 -27.25 -0.95
C LEU A 303 4.55 -28.53 -1.41
N GLU A 304 5.49 -28.42 -2.34
CA GLU A 304 6.23 -29.56 -2.88
C GLU A 304 7.13 -30.24 -1.86
N GLU A 305 7.71 -29.47 -0.94
CA GLU A 305 8.48 -30.00 0.18
C GLU A 305 7.63 -30.94 1.06
N ARG A 306 6.30 -30.77 1.09
CA ARG A 306 5.36 -31.62 1.83
C ARG A 306 4.83 -32.78 1.00
N ASP A 307 4.21 -32.46 -0.14
CA ASP A 307 3.68 -33.45 -1.08
C ASP A 307 3.63 -32.87 -2.50
N PRO A 308 4.51 -33.34 -3.41
CA PRO A 308 4.57 -32.82 -4.78
C PRO A 308 3.34 -33.14 -5.65
N ASN A 309 2.42 -33.98 -5.17
CA ASN A 309 1.20 -34.38 -5.86
C ASN A 309 -0.08 -33.95 -5.11
N ALA A 310 0.03 -33.09 -4.09
CA ALA A 310 -1.13 -32.59 -3.36
C ALA A 310 -2.09 -31.82 -4.29
N PRO A 311 -3.42 -31.84 -4.04
CA PRO A 311 -4.38 -31.05 -4.82
C PRO A 311 -4.02 -29.56 -4.91
N ALA A 312 -3.47 -28.97 -3.83
CA ALA A 312 -3.04 -27.57 -3.80
C ALA A 312 -1.89 -27.26 -4.78
N VAL A 313 -1.05 -28.24 -5.12
CA VAL A 313 -0.02 -28.11 -6.17
C VAL A 313 -0.69 -27.94 -7.53
N ALA A 314 -1.70 -28.76 -7.85
CA ALA A 314 -2.45 -28.61 -9.11
C ALA A 314 -3.16 -27.25 -9.20
N THR A 315 -3.68 -26.74 -8.08
CA THR A 315 -4.29 -25.40 -8.02
C THR A 315 -3.27 -24.30 -8.34
N LEU A 316 -2.04 -24.36 -7.80
CA LEU A 316 -0.99 -23.39 -8.13
C LEU A 316 -0.57 -23.48 -9.60
N LEU A 317 -0.32 -24.70 -10.10
CA LEU A 317 0.06 -24.91 -11.50
C LEU A 317 -1.01 -24.38 -12.46
N ALA A 318 -2.30 -24.56 -12.12
CA ALA A 318 -3.42 -24.01 -12.86
C ALA A 318 -3.41 -22.47 -12.90
N HIS A 319 -3.24 -21.81 -11.76
CA HIS A 319 -3.18 -20.33 -11.71
C HIS A 319 -1.94 -19.77 -12.41
N MET A 320 -0.79 -20.42 -12.27
CA MET A 320 0.44 -20.05 -12.99
C MET A 320 0.26 -20.17 -14.50
N ALA A 321 -0.33 -21.28 -14.96
CA ALA A 321 -0.62 -21.50 -16.37
C ALA A 321 -1.60 -20.46 -16.91
N GLU A 322 -2.64 -20.10 -16.17
CA GLU A 322 -3.57 -19.03 -16.55
C GLU A 322 -2.88 -17.67 -16.66
N LEU A 323 -2.04 -17.30 -15.68
CA LEU A 323 -1.25 -16.05 -15.74
C LEU A 323 -0.38 -15.97 -17.00
N CYS A 324 0.29 -17.06 -17.36
CA CYS A 324 1.17 -17.08 -18.52
C CYS A 324 0.38 -17.08 -19.84
N THR A 325 -0.78 -17.73 -19.85
CA THR A 325 -1.57 -17.92 -21.08
C THR A 325 -2.57 -16.83 -21.33
N ARG A 326 -3.12 -16.11 -20.34
CA ARG A 326 -4.03 -14.97 -20.55
C ARG A 326 -3.41 -13.63 -20.25
N TRP A 327 -2.56 -13.56 -19.23
CA TRP A 327 -2.07 -12.30 -18.68
C TRP A 327 -0.59 -12.03 -18.99
N ASP A 328 -0.03 -12.81 -19.91
CA ASP A 328 1.32 -12.68 -20.48
C ASP A 328 2.46 -12.66 -19.46
N ALA A 329 2.29 -13.33 -18.32
CA ALA A 329 3.39 -13.64 -17.41
C ALA A 329 4.41 -14.59 -18.06
N LYS A 330 5.69 -14.46 -17.72
CA LYS A 330 6.77 -15.20 -18.38
C LYS A 330 7.27 -16.36 -17.52
N HIS A 331 6.92 -17.59 -17.91
CA HIS A 331 7.50 -18.81 -17.34
C HIS A 331 8.34 -19.56 -18.39
N PRO A 332 9.58 -20.00 -18.07
CA PRO A 332 10.46 -20.65 -19.04
C PRO A 332 9.96 -22.03 -19.51
N ASP A 333 9.28 -22.78 -18.65
CA ASP A 333 8.72 -24.10 -18.95
C ASP A 333 7.20 -24.16 -18.71
N LEU A 334 6.44 -23.36 -19.45
CA LEU A 334 4.98 -23.33 -19.33
C LEU A 334 4.33 -24.67 -19.70
N GLN A 335 4.87 -25.38 -20.71
CA GLN A 335 4.36 -26.68 -21.14
C GLN A 335 4.51 -27.71 -20.01
N GLY A 336 5.67 -27.76 -19.35
CA GLY A 336 5.93 -28.66 -18.23
C GLY A 336 5.00 -28.42 -17.04
N ILE A 337 4.69 -27.16 -16.71
CA ILE A 337 3.68 -26.80 -15.69
C ILE A 337 2.32 -27.40 -16.02
N ILE A 338 1.84 -27.17 -17.24
CA ILE A 338 0.50 -27.60 -17.68
C ILE A 338 0.41 -29.13 -17.66
N ASP A 339 1.39 -29.82 -18.25
CA ASP A 339 1.40 -31.28 -18.32
C ASP A 339 1.49 -31.91 -16.94
N ARG A 340 2.25 -31.31 -16.03
CA ARG A 340 2.33 -31.78 -14.65
C ARG A 340 1.01 -31.58 -13.91
N GLY A 341 0.40 -30.40 -14.02
CA GLY A 341 -0.91 -30.14 -13.42
C GLY A 341 -1.94 -31.16 -13.88
N LEU A 342 -1.99 -31.42 -15.20
CA LEU A 342 -2.92 -32.39 -15.79
C LEU A 342 -2.70 -33.82 -15.28
N ARG A 343 -1.44 -34.23 -15.03
CA ARG A 343 -1.14 -35.54 -14.41
C ARG A 343 -1.70 -35.65 -12.98
N ILE A 344 -1.61 -34.59 -12.17
CA ILE A 344 -2.09 -34.61 -10.76
C ILE A 344 -3.63 -34.73 -10.69
N VAL A 345 -4.31 -34.15 -11.68
CA VAL A 345 -5.78 -34.15 -11.78
C VAL A 345 -6.32 -35.19 -12.76
N ASP A 346 -5.48 -36.14 -13.18
CA ASP A 346 -5.88 -37.15 -14.15
C ASP A 346 -7.07 -37.98 -13.64
N GLY A 347 -7.99 -38.32 -14.56
CA GLY A 347 -9.25 -39.00 -14.23
C GLY A 347 -10.26 -38.18 -13.41
N LYS A 348 -9.93 -36.97 -12.95
CA LYS A 348 -10.83 -36.14 -12.14
C LYS A 348 -11.57 -35.10 -13.01
N ARG A 349 -12.74 -34.66 -12.57
CA ARG A 349 -13.47 -33.51 -13.12
C ARG A 349 -13.49 -32.41 -12.06
N THR A 350 -12.46 -31.56 -12.07
CA THR A 350 -12.31 -30.48 -11.09
C THR A 350 -12.06 -29.14 -11.79
N ARG A 351 -12.20 -28.06 -11.02
CA ARG A 351 -11.88 -26.69 -11.45
C ARG A 351 -10.45 -26.57 -11.97
N GLU A 352 -9.48 -27.20 -11.31
CA GLU A 352 -8.07 -27.17 -11.71
C GLU A 352 -7.87 -27.79 -13.11
N LYS A 353 -8.56 -28.90 -13.40
CA LYS A 353 -8.50 -29.52 -14.73
C LYS A 353 -9.04 -28.59 -15.80
N VAL A 354 -10.15 -27.89 -15.52
CA VAL A 354 -10.72 -26.90 -16.43
C VAL A 354 -9.70 -25.79 -16.74
N LEU A 355 -9.11 -25.19 -15.71
CA LEU A 355 -8.10 -24.14 -15.86
C LEU A 355 -6.87 -24.62 -16.67
N LEU A 356 -6.38 -25.83 -16.39
CA LEU A 356 -5.23 -26.40 -17.08
C LEU A 356 -5.52 -26.74 -18.54
N LEU A 357 -6.71 -27.29 -18.86
CA LEU A 357 -7.13 -27.54 -20.24
C LEU A 357 -7.36 -26.23 -21.00
N ALA A 358 -7.94 -25.21 -20.35
CA ALA A 358 -8.07 -23.88 -20.94
C ALA A 358 -6.69 -23.30 -21.27
N ALA A 359 -5.74 -23.33 -20.34
CA ALA A 359 -4.36 -22.89 -20.58
C ALA A 359 -3.69 -23.70 -21.70
N LYS A 360 -3.87 -25.03 -21.72
CA LYS A 360 -3.35 -25.90 -22.78
C LYS A 360 -3.88 -25.51 -24.16
N SER A 361 -5.16 -25.12 -24.28
CA SER A 361 -5.73 -24.72 -25.57
C SER A 361 -5.09 -23.45 -26.13
N PHE A 362 -4.65 -22.52 -25.27
CA PHE A 362 -3.93 -21.32 -25.68
C PHE A 362 -2.46 -21.56 -26.06
N MET A 363 -1.87 -22.72 -25.77
CA MET A 363 -0.44 -22.98 -26.03
C MET A 363 -0.05 -22.88 -27.51
N ALA A 364 -0.98 -23.14 -28.42
CA ALA A 364 -0.73 -23.03 -29.86
C ALA A 364 -0.20 -21.63 -30.24
N ARG A 365 -0.77 -20.54 -29.69
CA ARG A 365 -0.33 -19.16 -29.99
C ARG A 365 1.09 -18.83 -29.55
N LYS A 366 1.68 -19.61 -28.64
CA LYS A 366 3.04 -19.41 -28.14
C LYS A 366 4.08 -20.13 -29.01
N ARG A 367 3.67 -20.88 -30.04
CA ARG A 367 4.58 -21.58 -30.96
C ARG A 367 4.96 -20.68 -32.15
N PRO A 368 6.20 -20.80 -32.69
CA PRO A 368 6.63 -19.97 -33.82
C PRO A 368 5.88 -20.24 -35.14
N LYS A 369 5.36 -21.46 -35.33
CA LYS A 369 4.61 -21.89 -36.51
C LYS A 369 3.43 -22.74 -36.05
N VAL A 370 2.23 -22.27 -36.36
CA VAL A 370 0.97 -22.92 -35.95
C VAL A 370 0.22 -23.33 -37.21
N THR A 371 -0.38 -24.51 -37.20
CA THR A 371 -1.18 -25.06 -38.30
C THR A 371 -2.65 -25.15 -37.91
N ASP A 372 -3.54 -25.29 -38.89
CA ASP A 372 -4.96 -25.56 -38.65
C ASP A 372 -5.18 -26.84 -37.83
N ALA A 373 -4.30 -27.82 -37.95
CA ALA A 373 -4.34 -29.03 -37.14
C ALA A 373 -4.06 -28.73 -35.65
N ASP A 374 -3.10 -27.84 -35.36
CA ASP A 374 -2.85 -27.37 -33.99
C ASP A 374 -4.08 -26.65 -33.43
N TRP A 375 -4.68 -25.74 -34.21
CA TRP A 375 -5.87 -25.00 -33.77
C TRP A 375 -7.11 -25.89 -33.62
N THR A 376 -7.24 -26.92 -34.45
CA THR A 376 -8.28 -27.95 -34.31
C THR A 376 -8.13 -28.72 -32.99
N ALA A 377 -6.89 -29.10 -32.63
CA ALA A 377 -6.61 -29.73 -31.34
C ALA A 377 -6.85 -28.79 -30.14
N SER A 378 -6.48 -27.51 -30.27
CA SER A 378 -6.78 -26.49 -29.28
C SER A 378 -8.28 -26.32 -29.07
N LEU A 379 -9.06 -26.25 -30.16
CA LEU A 379 -10.52 -26.15 -30.11
C LEU A 379 -11.16 -27.35 -29.41
N ALA A 380 -10.70 -28.58 -29.71
CA ALA A 380 -11.18 -29.78 -29.04
C ALA A 380 -10.89 -29.74 -27.52
N THR A 381 -9.67 -29.33 -27.15
CA THR A 381 -9.25 -29.17 -25.74
C THR A 381 -10.08 -28.11 -25.02
N ALA A 382 -10.34 -26.97 -25.66
CA ALA A 382 -11.14 -25.89 -25.10
C ALA A 382 -12.62 -26.29 -24.89
N LYS A 383 -13.19 -27.07 -25.83
CA LYS A 383 -14.55 -27.61 -25.71
C LYS A 383 -14.68 -28.64 -24.60
N GLU A 384 -13.67 -29.49 -24.39
CA GLU A 384 -13.63 -30.40 -23.24
C GLU A 384 -13.63 -29.60 -21.92
N ALA A 385 -12.78 -28.59 -21.82
CA ALA A 385 -12.72 -27.71 -20.65
C ALA A 385 -14.08 -27.03 -20.38
N LEU A 386 -14.71 -26.48 -21.43
CA LEU A 386 -16.02 -25.84 -21.36
C LEU A 386 -17.11 -26.80 -20.85
N ALA A 387 -17.16 -28.02 -21.39
CA ALA A 387 -18.16 -29.01 -20.98
C ALA A 387 -18.02 -29.36 -19.48
N ILE A 388 -16.80 -29.53 -18.99
CA ILE A 388 -16.54 -29.77 -17.55
C ILE A 388 -16.93 -28.54 -16.73
N ALA A 389 -16.62 -27.32 -17.20
CA ALA A 389 -16.96 -26.08 -16.50
C ALA A 389 -18.48 -25.89 -16.37
N GLU A 390 -19.23 -26.14 -17.44
CA GLU A 390 -20.70 -26.07 -17.47
C GLU A 390 -21.32 -27.14 -16.55
N GLU A 391 -20.82 -28.38 -16.59
CA GLU A 391 -21.27 -29.47 -15.71
C GLU A 391 -21.08 -29.15 -14.22
N LEU A 392 -19.95 -28.52 -13.87
CA LEU A 392 -19.64 -28.14 -12.48
C LEU A 392 -20.28 -26.80 -12.05
N GLY A 393 -20.96 -26.09 -12.96
CA GLY A 393 -21.57 -24.78 -12.67
C GLY A 393 -20.56 -23.67 -12.39
N LEU A 394 -19.35 -23.76 -12.92
CA LEU A 394 -18.25 -22.83 -12.66
C LEU A 394 -18.33 -21.61 -13.59
N LEU A 395 -19.20 -20.65 -13.30
CA LEU A 395 -19.50 -19.52 -14.20
C LEU A 395 -18.25 -18.75 -14.69
N ARG A 396 -17.30 -18.47 -13.79
CA ARG A 396 -16.07 -17.78 -14.16
C ARG A 396 -15.25 -18.60 -15.15
N GLU A 397 -15.08 -19.88 -14.87
CA GLU A 397 -14.37 -20.80 -15.74
C GLU A 397 -15.11 -21.06 -17.06
N VAL A 398 -16.45 -21.02 -17.08
CA VAL A 398 -17.23 -21.04 -18.32
C VAL A 398 -16.87 -19.84 -19.20
N SER A 399 -16.78 -18.63 -18.64
CA SER A 399 -16.34 -17.45 -19.41
C SER A 399 -14.94 -17.63 -19.99
N LEU A 400 -13.99 -18.10 -19.17
CA LEU A 400 -12.63 -18.44 -19.59
C LEU A 400 -12.60 -19.49 -20.72
N CYS A 401 -13.40 -20.54 -20.63
CA CYS A 401 -13.40 -21.59 -21.65
C CYS A 401 -14.07 -21.11 -22.93
N LEU A 402 -15.10 -20.27 -22.85
CA LEU A 402 -15.71 -19.61 -24.01
C LEU A 402 -14.70 -18.70 -24.73
N ASP A 403 -13.83 -18.02 -23.99
CA ASP A 403 -12.73 -17.24 -24.55
C ASP A 403 -11.80 -18.13 -25.38
N ALA A 404 -11.32 -19.23 -24.78
CA ALA A 404 -10.48 -20.21 -25.45
C ALA A 404 -11.13 -20.81 -26.71
N VAL A 405 -12.41 -21.17 -26.65
CA VAL A 405 -13.16 -21.70 -27.80
C VAL A 405 -13.31 -20.63 -28.89
N GLY A 406 -13.69 -19.41 -28.50
CA GLY A 406 -13.85 -18.28 -29.42
C GLY A 406 -12.55 -17.92 -30.13
N TYR A 407 -11.44 -17.91 -29.38
CA TYR A 407 -10.10 -17.67 -29.89
C TYR A 407 -9.70 -18.73 -30.93
N ALA A 408 -9.83 -20.02 -30.59
CA ALA A 408 -9.49 -21.10 -31.53
C ALA A 408 -10.36 -21.09 -32.80
N TYR A 409 -11.64 -20.73 -32.71
CA TYR A 409 -12.47 -20.53 -33.91
C TYR A 409 -11.97 -19.37 -34.77
N GLY A 410 -11.57 -18.24 -34.17
CA GLY A 410 -11.05 -17.09 -34.90
C GLY A 410 -9.79 -17.43 -35.69
N GLU A 411 -8.86 -18.16 -35.08
CA GLU A 411 -7.63 -18.61 -35.73
C GLU A 411 -7.87 -19.62 -36.86
N LEU A 412 -8.96 -20.40 -36.79
CA LEU A 412 -9.41 -21.29 -37.87
C LEU A 412 -10.23 -20.56 -38.96
N GLY A 413 -10.39 -19.23 -38.87
CA GLY A 413 -11.20 -18.45 -39.80
C GLY A 413 -12.73 -18.58 -39.61
N ASN A 414 -13.18 -19.25 -38.56
CA ASN A 414 -14.59 -19.44 -38.22
C ASN A 414 -15.11 -18.25 -37.39
N PHE A 415 -15.12 -17.06 -38.00
CA PHE A 415 -15.34 -15.80 -37.29
C PHE A 415 -16.75 -15.66 -36.69
N ARG A 416 -17.78 -16.26 -37.30
CA ARG A 416 -19.15 -16.21 -36.77
C ARG A 416 -19.30 -17.05 -35.50
N GLU A 417 -18.66 -18.20 -35.45
CA GLU A 417 -18.60 -19.08 -34.28
C GLU A 417 -17.79 -18.42 -33.16
N SER A 418 -16.68 -17.76 -33.50
CA SER A 418 -15.88 -16.95 -32.58
C SER A 418 -16.72 -15.85 -31.91
N TYR A 419 -17.40 -15.04 -32.72
CA TYR A 419 -18.33 -14.01 -32.24
C TYR A 419 -19.42 -14.58 -31.33
N THR A 420 -20.01 -15.72 -31.72
CA THR A 420 -21.07 -16.38 -30.95
C THR A 420 -20.60 -16.77 -29.55
N GLN A 421 -19.37 -17.29 -29.40
CA GLN A 421 -18.84 -17.62 -28.07
C GLN A 421 -18.56 -16.38 -27.24
N ASN A 422 -17.98 -15.34 -27.83
CA ASN A 422 -17.70 -14.08 -27.11
C ASN A 422 -18.98 -13.38 -26.64
N MET A 423 -20.05 -13.42 -27.44
CA MET A 423 -21.36 -12.91 -27.02
C MET A 423 -21.97 -13.68 -25.85
N ARG A 424 -21.72 -15.01 -25.75
CA ARG A 424 -22.13 -15.81 -24.58
C ARG A 424 -21.39 -15.40 -23.30
N ARG A 425 -20.19 -14.83 -23.41
CA ARG A 425 -19.39 -14.39 -22.26
C ARG A 425 -19.92 -13.13 -21.60
N LEU A 426 -20.40 -12.15 -22.37
CA LEU A 426 -20.84 -10.84 -21.85
C LEU A 426 -21.83 -10.93 -20.66
N PRO A 427 -22.95 -11.68 -20.73
CA PRO A 427 -23.86 -11.78 -19.58
C PRO A 427 -23.23 -12.47 -18.38
N ILE A 428 -22.32 -13.43 -18.60
CA ILE A 428 -21.59 -14.10 -17.53
C ILE A 428 -20.63 -13.11 -16.86
N ALA A 429 -19.80 -12.42 -17.64
CA ALA A 429 -18.84 -11.44 -17.13
C ALA A 429 -19.52 -10.32 -16.31
N LYS A 430 -20.68 -9.82 -16.78
CA LYS A 430 -21.51 -8.85 -16.04
C LYS A 430 -21.97 -9.38 -14.68
N SER A 431 -22.27 -10.69 -14.58
CA SER A 431 -22.72 -11.31 -13.33
C SER A 431 -21.59 -11.54 -12.31
N LEU A 432 -20.33 -11.61 -12.75
CA LEU A 432 -19.19 -11.96 -11.89
C LEU A 432 -18.69 -10.81 -11.02
N GLN A 433 -19.06 -9.56 -11.34
CA GLN A 433 -18.48 -8.35 -10.72
C GLN A 433 -16.93 -8.32 -10.80
N ASP A 434 -16.36 -8.99 -11.79
CA ASP A 434 -14.93 -8.99 -12.08
C ASP A 434 -14.67 -8.05 -13.27
N SER A 435 -14.08 -6.89 -13.00
CA SER A 435 -13.81 -5.92 -14.06
C SER A 435 -12.75 -6.40 -15.05
N ASP A 436 -11.81 -7.26 -14.67
CA ASP A 436 -10.82 -7.81 -15.63
C ASP A 436 -11.54 -8.64 -16.69
N GLU A 437 -12.41 -9.55 -16.24
CA GLU A 437 -13.15 -10.46 -17.12
C GLU A 437 -14.19 -9.69 -17.97
N LEU A 438 -14.78 -8.62 -17.43
CA LEU A 438 -15.72 -7.78 -18.18
C LEU A 438 -15.03 -6.94 -19.27
N ILE A 439 -13.88 -6.32 -18.96
CA ILE A 439 -13.06 -5.60 -19.94
C ILE A 439 -12.62 -6.57 -21.06
N ASP A 440 -12.13 -7.75 -20.68
CA ASP A 440 -11.69 -8.77 -21.63
C ASP A 440 -12.83 -9.26 -22.53
N ALA A 441 -14.01 -9.56 -21.97
CA ALA A 441 -15.17 -10.00 -22.74
C ALA A 441 -15.64 -8.94 -23.77
N HIS A 442 -15.73 -7.67 -23.37
CA HIS A 442 -16.06 -6.58 -24.31
C HIS A 442 -14.98 -6.43 -25.39
N THR A 443 -13.70 -6.51 -25.02
CA THR A 443 -12.58 -6.44 -25.97
C THR A 443 -12.65 -7.57 -26.99
N MET A 444 -12.92 -8.80 -26.57
CA MET A 444 -13.01 -9.96 -27.48
C MET A 444 -14.24 -9.91 -28.39
N VAL A 445 -15.37 -9.37 -27.93
CA VAL A 445 -16.52 -9.08 -28.80
C VAL A 445 -16.13 -8.04 -29.86
N ALA A 446 -15.48 -6.94 -29.49
CA ALA A 446 -15.03 -5.92 -30.42
C ALA A 446 -14.08 -6.50 -31.49
N VAL A 447 -13.12 -7.35 -31.09
CA VAL A 447 -12.21 -8.04 -32.02
C VAL A 447 -12.98 -8.93 -33.00
N ALA A 448 -13.93 -9.73 -32.52
CA ALA A 448 -14.70 -10.63 -33.38
C ALA A 448 -15.62 -9.85 -34.35
N SER A 449 -16.26 -8.77 -33.89
CA SER A 449 -17.13 -7.91 -34.72
C SER A 449 -16.35 -7.14 -35.79
N LEU A 450 -15.09 -6.80 -35.53
CA LEU A 450 -14.23 -6.10 -36.48
C LEU A 450 -14.02 -6.94 -37.76
N VAL A 451 -13.71 -8.22 -37.60
CA VAL A 451 -13.50 -9.13 -38.74
C VAL A 451 -14.79 -9.36 -39.54
N LEU A 452 -15.95 -9.24 -38.88
CA LEU A 452 -17.26 -9.32 -39.52
C LEU A 452 -17.70 -8.00 -40.19
N GLY A 453 -16.93 -6.92 -40.05
CA GLY A 453 -17.23 -5.62 -40.64
C GLY A 453 -18.30 -4.79 -39.90
N ASN A 454 -18.65 -5.18 -38.67
CA ASN A 454 -19.69 -4.52 -37.87
C ASN A 454 -19.11 -3.33 -37.07
N PHE A 455 -18.58 -2.31 -37.74
CA PHE A 455 -17.78 -1.25 -37.09
C PHE A 455 -18.49 -0.50 -35.95
N SER A 456 -19.82 -0.33 -36.01
CA SER A 456 -20.58 0.30 -34.91
C SER A 456 -20.50 -0.49 -33.60
N GLU A 457 -20.63 -1.82 -33.68
CA GLU A 457 -20.57 -2.72 -32.52
C GLU A 457 -19.15 -2.81 -31.98
N VAL A 458 -18.14 -2.73 -32.87
CA VAL A 458 -16.74 -2.65 -32.47
C VAL A 458 -16.51 -1.42 -31.59
N ILE A 459 -16.94 -0.24 -32.05
CA ILE A 459 -16.77 1.01 -31.32
C ILE A 459 -17.51 0.95 -29.98
N GLU A 460 -18.77 0.51 -29.95
CA GLU A 460 -19.56 0.40 -28.72
C GLU A 460 -18.86 -0.46 -27.65
N ASN A 461 -18.41 -1.66 -28.02
CA ASN A 461 -17.78 -2.57 -27.09
C ASN A 461 -16.38 -2.11 -26.67
N ALA A 462 -15.60 -1.55 -27.60
CA ALA A 462 -14.25 -1.06 -27.31
C ALA A 462 -14.26 0.19 -26.41
N VAL A 463 -15.20 1.12 -26.61
CA VAL A 463 -15.42 2.28 -25.73
C VAL A 463 -15.84 1.78 -24.34
N THR A 464 -16.82 0.87 -24.26
CA THR A 464 -17.25 0.30 -22.98
C THR A 464 -16.08 -0.35 -22.21
N ALA A 465 -15.25 -1.15 -22.89
CA ALA A 465 -14.06 -1.74 -22.28
C ALA A 465 -13.06 -0.68 -21.76
N THR A 466 -12.85 0.39 -22.54
CA THR A 466 -11.94 1.48 -22.20
C THR A 466 -12.45 2.33 -21.03
N ASP A 467 -13.74 2.59 -20.96
CA ASP A 467 -14.39 3.31 -19.87
C ASP A 467 -14.27 2.52 -18.56
N ILE A 468 -14.62 1.23 -18.57
CA ILE A 468 -14.48 0.36 -17.39
C ILE A 468 -13.01 0.27 -16.95
N ALA A 469 -12.08 0.13 -17.89
CA ALA A 469 -10.65 0.11 -17.59
C ALA A 469 -10.18 1.44 -16.96
N SER A 470 -10.75 2.58 -17.38
CA SER A 470 -10.43 3.89 -16.81
C SER A 470 -11.02 4.06 -15.41
N GLU A 471 -12.29 3.70 -15.22
CA GLU A 471 -13.00 3.75 -13.93
C GLU A 471 -12.36 2.83 -12.88
N THR A 472 -11.78 1.72 -13.31
CA THR A 472 -11.15 0.72 -12.43
C THR A 472 -9.63 0.87 -12.34
N GLU A 473 -9.06 1.95 -12.89
CA GLU A 473 -7.62 2.26 -12.88
C GLU A 473 -6.72 1.15 -13.48
N LYS A 474 -7.21 0.50 -14.54
CA LYS A 474 -6.55 -0.61 -15.27
C LYS A 474 -6.23 -0.24 -16.72
N PRO A 475 -5.48 0.84 -16.99
CA PRO A 475 -5.26 1.34 -18.36
C PRO A 475 -4.55 0.32 -19.27
N ARG A 476 -3.79 -0.64 -18.71
CA ARG A 476 -3.16 -1.71 -19.49
C ARG A 476 -4.18 -2.62 -20.18
N LEU A 477 -5.33 -2.86 -19.56
CA LEU A 477 -6.37 -3.72 -20.14
C LEU A 477 -7.13 -3.01 -21.28
N ALA A 478 -7.11 -1.67 -21.33
CA ALA A 478 -7.73 -0.90 -22.40
C ALA A 478 -6.92 -0.91 -23.72
N ALA A 479 -5.65 -1.31 -23.68
CA ALA A 479 -4.75 -1.11 -24.83
C ALA A 479 -5.25 -1.79 -26.11
N GLN A 480 -5.74 -3.03 -26.01
CA GLN A 480 -6.26 -3.76 -27.16
C GLN A 480 -7.62 -3.19 -27.62
N ALA A 481 -8.49 -2.80 -26.68
CA ALA A 481 -9.77 -2.17 -27.01
C ALA A 481 -9.55 -0.86 -27.81
N LEU A 482 -8.64 0.01 -27.34
CA LEU A 482 -8.26 1.25 -28.03
C LEU A 482 -7.72 1.00 -29.45
N GLN A 483 -6.89 -0.03 -29.64
CA GLN A 483 -6.37 -0.39 -30.97
C GLN A 483 -7.50 -0.80 -31.92
N VAL A 484 -8.42 -1.63 -31.43
CA VAL A 484 -9.55 -2.14 -32.19
C VAL A 484 -10.56 -1.04 -32.51
N GLU A 485 -10.84 -0.13 -31.56
CA GLU A 485 -11.64 1.07 -31.80
C GLU A 485 -11.04 1.95 -32.89
N SER A 486 -9.73 2.25 -32.78
CA SER A 486 -9.02 3.10 -33.73
C SER A 486 -9.08 2.53 -35.15
N LEU A 487 -8.92 1.22 -35.29
CA LEU A 487 -9.02 0.54 -36.57
C LEU A 487 -10.45 0.55 -37.12
N ALA A 488 -11.46 0.36 -36.28
CA ALA A 488 -12.85 0.43 -36.71
C ALA A 488 -13.23 1.83 -37.21
N ARG A 489 -12.83 2.89 -36.48
CA ARG A 489 -13.03 4.29 -36.90
C ARG A 489 -12.34 4.61 -38.22
N LEU A 490 -11.11 4.15 -38.39
CA LEU A 490 -10.36 4.31 -39.65
C LEU A 490 -11.09 3.63 -40.83
N LEU A 491 -11.57 2.40 -40.63
CA LEU A 491 -12.22 1.62 -41.69
C LEU A 491 -13.64 2.11 -42.00
N SER A 492 -14.34 2.69 -41.02
CA SER A 492 -15.68 3.28 -41.21
C SER A 492 -15.63 4.71 -41.75
N GLY A 493 -14.46 5.37 -41.72
CA GLY A 493 -14.32 6.79 -42.06
C GLY A 493 -14.86 7.74 -40.99
N ASP A 494 -15.09 7.24 -39.76
CA ASP A 494 -15.57 7.99 -38.61
C ASP A 494 -14.39 8.59 -37.83
N PHE A 495 -13.85 9.70 -38.34
CA PHE A 495 -12.78 10.45 -37.67
C PHE A 495 -13.38 11.45 -36.66
N PRO A 496 -13.07 11.34 -35.36
CA PRO A 496 -13.52 12.28 -34.34
C PRO A 496 -12.86 13.66 -34.43
#